data_AF-A0A957IAU1-F1
#
_entry.id   AF-A0A957IAU1-F1
#
_cell.length_a   1.000
_cell.length_b   1.000
_cell.length_c   1.000
_cell.angle_alpha   90.00
_cell.angle_beta   90.00
_cell.angle_gamma   90.00
#
_symmetry.space_group_name_H-M   'P 1'
#
loop_
_entity.id
_entity.type
_entity.pdbx_description
1 polymer ?
#
loop_
_entity_poly.entity_id
_entity_poly.type
_entity_poly.pdbx_seq_one_letter_code
_entity_poly.pdbx_strand_id
1 'polypeptide(L)'
;MCHELELTKINRLKIANAFRAVSRVDMSIPCVVEGQMGQAFVDALAQPTIYHGVIGPFHYFAGPSDTPQAQAMIADFPAYNLLMPSSPGWADLARQQFGDGLKSNTRHSFSSDSLNAERLNQLLNDCSFEGEVMRIDTAVAHRLSSKKHLYFDLADFDSAEDFATRGLGFVAMVGEKPVGIAYSSLVCSQGI
;
A
#
# COMPACT_ATOMS: atom_id res chain seq x y z
N MET A 1 7.01 10.37 19.97
CA MET A 1 7.42 11.06 18.73
C MET A 1 8.06 10.02 17.82
N CYS A 2 7.57 9.88 16.60
CA CYS A 2 8.19 9.03 15.57
C CYS A 2 9.27 9.80 14.83
N HIS A 3 10.31 9.10 14.39
CA HIS A 3 11.37 9.65 13.55
C HIS A 3 11.33 8.96 12.19
N GLU A 4 11.32 9.72 11.10
CA GLU A 4 11.47 9.15 9.77
C GLU A 4 12.84 8.47 9.67
N LEU A 5 12.84 7.23 9.17
CA LEU A 5 14.02 6.40 9.03
C LEU A 5 14.41 6.34 7.56
N GLU A 6 15.52 7.00 7.23
CA GLU A 6 16.09 6.93 5.87
C GLU A 6 16.33 5.46 5.45
N LEU A 7 15.86 5.09 4.26
CA LEU A 7 15.90 3.71 3.74
C LEU A 7 17.27 3.32 3.15
N THR A 8 18.34 3.57 3.91
CA THR A 8 19.70 3.08 3.59
C THR A 8 19.76 1.55 3.55
N LYS A 9 20.80 0.98 2.93
CA LYS A 9 21.01 -0.49 2.91
C LYS A 9 20.91 -1.12 4.31
N ILE A 10 21.51 -0.49 5.32
CA ILE A 10 21.53 -1.01 6.70
C ILE A 10 20.13 -0.92 7.32
N ASN A 11 19.43 0.22 7.14
CA ASN A 11 18.11 0.41 7.72
C ASN A 11 17.07 -0.51 7.08
N ARG A 12 17.13 -0.74 5.76
CA ARG A 12 16.28 -1.71 5.07
C ARG A 12 16.44 -3.13 5.64
N LEU A 13 17.66 -3.55 5.97
CA LEU A 13 17.89 -4.84 6.64
C LEU A 13 17.26 -4.90 8.05
N LYS A 14 17.34 -3.80 8.81
CA LYS A 14 16.71 -3.71 10.14
C LYS A 14 15.19 -3.80 10.04
N ILE A 15 14.57 -3.04 9.14
CA ILE A 15 13.13 -3.07 8.88
C ILE A 15 12.70 -4.47 8.43
N ALA A 16 13.40 -5.06 7.46
CA ALA A 16 13.12 -6.42 6.99
C ALA A 16 13.14 -7.44 8.13
N ASN A 17 14.10 -7.31 9.05
CA ASN A 17 14.20 -8.18 10.20
C ASN A 17 13.05 -7.97 11.19
N ALA A 18 12.70 -6.72 11.51
CA ALA A 18 11.60 -6.39 12.41
C ALA A 18 10.26 -6.93 11.90
N PHE A 19 9.99 -6.75 10.60
CA PHE A 19 8.75 -7.20 9.98
C PHE A 19 8.75 -8.70 9.61
N ARG A 20 9.78 -9.48 9.94
CA ARG A 20 9.88 -10.90 9.54
C ARG A 20 8.70 -11.74 10.02
N ALA A 21 8.23 -11.48 11.25
CA ALA A 21 7.14 -12.23 11.87
C ALA A 21 5.76 -11.57 11.66
N VAL A 22 5.70 -10.39 11.03
CA VAL A 22 4.43 -9.73 10.71
C VAL A 22 3.79 -10.42 9.52
N SER A 23 2.50 -10.75 9.63
CA SER A 23 1.78 -11.41 8.55
C SER A 23 1.75 -10.54 7.29
N ARG A 24 2.03 -11.14 6.13
CA ARG A 24 1.88 -10.48 4.83
C ARG A 24 0.45 -10.69 4.35
N VAL A 25 -0.28 -9.59 4.16
CA VAL A 25 -1.65 -9.61 3.61
C VAL A 25 -1.76 -8.95 2.25
N ASP A 26 -0.71 -8.22 1.86
CA ASP A 26 -0.45 -7.59 0.57
C ASP A 26 1.07 -7.38 0.41
N MET A 27 1.47 -6.58 -0.58
CA MET A 27 2.87 -6.24 -0.89
C MET A 27 3.37 -4.94 -0.23
N SER A 28 2.62 -4.31 0.68
CA SER A 28 3.00 -3.02 1.28
C SER A 28 4.32 -3.10 2.06
N ILE A 29 4.51 -4.14 2.87
CA ILE A 29 5.73 -4.31 3.67
C ILE A 29 6.97 -4.47 2.77
N PRO A 30 7.00 -5.35 1.74
CA PRO A 30 8.14 -5.41 0.84
C PRO A 30 8.37 -4.10 0.08
N CYS A 31 7.34 -3.36 -0.34
CA CYS A 31 7.50 -2.03 -0.95
C CYS A 31 8.33 -1.08 -0.06
N VAL A 32 7.97 -0.97 1.22
CA VAL A 32 8.67 -0.11 2.20
C VAL A 32 10.07 -0.65 2.49
N VAL A 33 10.21 -1.96 2.72
CA VAL A 33 11.50 -2.61 3.01
C VAL A 33 12.49 -2.41 1.87
N GLU A 34 12.03 -2.44 0.62
CA GLU A 34 12.87 -2.26 -0.56
C GLU A 34 13.12 -0.77 -0.88
N GLY A 35 12.38 0.15 -0.26
CA GLY A 35 12.42 1.57 -0.60
C GLY A 35 11.90 1.85 -2.00
N GLN A 36 10.91 1.07 -2.44
CA GLN A 36 10.23 1.27 -3.72
C GLN A 36 9.02 2.19 -3.57
N MET A 37 8.28 2.09 -2.47
CA MET A 37 7.11 2.91 -2.17
C MET A 37 6.92 3.01 -0.66
N GLY A 38 6.29 4.10 -0.21
CA GLY A 38 6.00 4.34 1.19
C GLY A 38 7.21 4.81 2.02
N GLN A 39 6.98 4.95 3.32
CA GLN A 39 7.91 5.50 4.29
C GLN A 39 8.07 4.57 5.49
N ALA A 40 9.19 4.72 6.20
CA ALA A 40 9.44 4.02 7.45
C ALA A 40 9.73 5.02 8.56
N PHE A 41 9.21 4.74 9.75
CA PHE A 41 9.42 5.51 10.95
C PHE A 41 9.85 4.60 12.10
N VAL A 42 10.51 5.17 13.10
CA VAL A 42 10.96 4.48 14.31
C VAL A 42 10.72 5.30 15.57
N ASP A 43 10.73 4.63 16.72
CA ASP A 43 10.67 5.25 18.04
C ASP A 43 11.98 5.98 18.43
N ALA A 44 13.13 5.50 17.95
CA ALA A 44 14.43 6.12 18.18
C ALA A 44 15.41 5.83 17.02
N LEU A 45 16.20 6.83 16.61
CA LEU A 45 17.16 6.68 15.50
C LEU A 45 18.38 5.81 15.86
N ALA A 46 18.91 5.96 17.07
CA ALA A 46 20.13 5.27 17.49
C ALA A 46 19.90 3.77 17.73
N GLN A 47 18.83 3.43 18.44
CA GLN A 47 18.47 2.05 18.82
C GLN A 47 16.95 1.88 18.69
N PRO A 48 16.43 1.75 17.45
CA PRO A 48 15.00 1.55 17.23
C PRO A 48 14.54 0.23 17.83
N THR A 49 13.42 0.27 18.54
CA THR A 49 12.72 -0.92 19.05
C THR A 49 11.40 -1.15 18.34
N ILE A 50 10.78 -0.07 17.85
CA ILE A 50 9.53 -0.09 17.09
C ILE A 50 9.80 0.43 15.69
N TYR A 51 9.21 -0.23 14.70
CA TYR A 51 9.25 0.17 13.30
C TYR A 51 7.82 0.35 12.81
N HIS A 52 7.58 1.43 12.08
CA HIS A 52 6.28 1.80 11.55
C HIS A 52 6.41 2.04 10.05
N GLY A 53 5.84 1.14 9.25
CA GLY A 53 5.75 1.29 7.80
C GLY A 53 4.45 1.98 7.42
N VAL A 54 4.52 2.93 6.49
CA VAL A 54 3.37 3.69 5.96
C VAL A 54 3.39 3.65 4.45
N ILE A 55 2.25 3.33 3.83
CA ILE A 55 2.04 3.46 2.39
C ILE A 55 0.57 3.82 2.14
N GLY A 56 0.33 4.95 1.48
CA GLY A 56 -0.99 5.57 1.45
C GLY A 56 -1.65 5.59 2.85
N PRO A 57 -2.88 5.07 3.01
CA PRO A 57 -3.58 5.01 4.30
C PRO A 57 -3.24 3.77 5.14
N PHE A 58 -2.29 2.92 4.72
CA PHE A 58 -2.00 1.65 5.36
C PHE A 58 -0.79 1.76 6.30
N HIS A 59 -1.02 1.42 7.57
CA HIS A 59 -0.03 1.53 8.62
C HIS A 59 0.29 0.15 9.21
N TYR A 60 1.57 -0.18 9.28
CA TYR A 60 2.08 -1.45 9.78
C TYR A 60 3.08 -1.21 10.90
N PHE A 61 2.93 -1.90 12.03
CA PHE A 61 3.86 -1.80 13.14
C PHE A 61 4.60 -3.11 13.38
N ALA A 62 5.89 -3.02 13.66
CA ALA A 62 6.72 -4.11 14.15
C ALA A 62 7.43 -3.72 15.44
N GLY A 63 7.63 -4.69 16.34
CA GLY A 63 8.20 -4.45 17.66
C GLY A 63 7.17 -4.48 18.80
N PRO A 64 7.59 -4.20 20.03
CA PRO A 64 6.75 -4.32 21.23
C PRO A 64 5.65 -3.25 21.26
N SER A 65 4.44 -3.66 21.65
CA SER A 65 3.29 -2.75 21.81
C SER A 65 3.04 -2.32 23.26
N ASP A 66 3.79 -2.85 24.23
CA ASP A 66 3.63 -2.63 25.66
C ASP A 66 4.56 -1.54 26.22
N THR A 67 5.06 -0.66 25.35
CA THR A 67 5.97 0.42 25.71
C THR A 67 5.26 1.79 25.71
N PRO A 68 5.76 2.78 26.48
CA PRO A 68 5.28 4.15 26.39
C PRO A 68 5.38 4.75 24.98
N GLN A 69 6.39 4.33 24.21
CA GLN A 69 6.59 4.75 22.82
C GLN A 69 5.46 4.23 21.94
N ALA A 70 5.08 2.95 22.07
CA ALA A 70 3.96 2.38 21.33
C ALA A 70 2.64 3.11 21.63
N GLN A 71 2.39 3.41 22.91
CA GLN A 71 1.22 4.19 23.32
C GLN A 71 1.19 5.57 22.66
N ALA A 72 2.33 6.28 22.64
CA ALA A 72 2.42 7.58 21.97
C ALA A 72 2.18 7.47 20.45
N MET A 73 2.74 6.44 19.79
CA MET A 73 2.52 6.22 18.35
C MET A 73 1.05 5.94 18.01
N ILE A 74 0.37 5.15 18.85
CA ILE A 74 -1.05 4.86 18.67
C ILE A 74 -1.90 6.07 19.03
N ALA A 75 -1.55 6.86 20.04
CA ALA A 75 -2.29 8.08 20.37
C ALA A 75 -2.28 9.11 19.22
N ASP A 76 -1.17 9.18 18.48
CA ASP A 76 -1.00 10.06 17.31
C ASP A 76 -1.49 9.42 15.99
N PHE A 77 -2.10 8.23 16.04
CA PHE A 77 -2.54 7.53 14.83
C PHE A 77 -3.62 8.33 14.08
N PRO A 78 -3.44 8.60 12.79
CA PRO A 78 -4.33 9.49 12.06
C PRO A 78 -5.72 8.88 11.84
N ALA A 79 -6.77 9.71 11.98
CA ALA A 79 -8.13 9.31 11.65
C ALA A 79 -8.25 8.90 10.17
N TYR A 80 -9.22 8.03 9.86
CA TYR A 80 -9.48 7.52 8.50
C TYR A 80 -8.33 6.74 7.85
N ASN A 81 -7.38 6.24 8.65
CA ASN A 81 -6.31 5.35 8.22
C ASN A 81 -6.54 3.93 8.72
N LEU A 82 -5.85 2.98 8.11
CA LEU A 82 -6.02 1.55 8.34
C LEU A 82 -4.83 1.01 9.12
N LEU A 83 -5.10 0.56 10.35
CA LEU A 83 -4.16 -0.27 11.09
C LEU A 83 -4.18 -1.67 10.49
N MET A 84 -3.13 -2.01 9.77
CA MET A 84 -2.96 -3.30 9.12
C MET A 84 -2.39 -4.33 10.10
N PRO A 85 -2.49 -5.65 9.78
CA PRO A 85 -1.87 -6.69 10.59
C PRO A 85 -0.42 -6.35 10.92
N SER A 86 -0.15 -6.27 12.22
CA SER A 86 1.10 -5.77 12.80
C SER A 86 1.66 -6.81 13.77
N SER A 87 2.80 -6.53 14.40
CA SER A 87 3.32 -7.36 15.50
C SER A 87 2.25 -7.61 16.58
N PRO A 88 2.34 -8.72 17.33
CA PRO A 88 1.38 -9.02 18.39
C PRO A 88 1.16 -7.85 19.36
N GLY A 89 -0.08 -7.67 19.82
CA GLY A 89 -0.48 -6.65 20.80
C GLY A 89 -0.84 -5.28 20.23
N TRP A 90 -0.40 -4.91 19.02
CA TRP A 90 -0.73 -3.61 18.42
C TRP A 90 -2.23 -3.41 18.17
N ALA A 91 -2.94 -4.45 17.74
CA ALA A 91 -4.39 -4.39 17.56
C ALA A 91 -5.15 -4.21 18.88
N ASP A 92 -4.66 -4.82 19.97
CA ASP A 92 -5.23 -4.65 21.31
C ASP A 92 -4.97 -3.25 21.85
N LEU A 93 -3.74 -2.73 21.66
CA LEU A 93 -3.38 -1.36 22.02
C LEU A 93 -4.28 -0.35 21.31
N ALA A 94 -4.49 -0.51 19.99
CA ALA A 94 -5.38 0.37 19.24
C ALA A 94 -6.83 0.27 19.70
N ARG A 95 -7.33 -0.93 20.05
CA ARG A 95 -8.67 -1.10 20.64
C ARG A 95 -8.79 -0.38 21.98
N GLN A 96 -7.77 -0.43 22.83
CA GLN A 96 -7.76 0.27 24.12
C GLN A 96 -7.77 1.79 23.92
N GLN A 97 -6.99 2.31 22.97
CA GLN A 97 -6.91 3.74 22.69
C GLN A 97 -8.20 4.30 22.09
N PHE A 98 -8.77 3.61 21.10
CA PHE A 98 -9.85 4.16 20.27
C PHE A 98 -11.24 3.64 20.61
N GLY A 99 -11.35 2.53 21.36
CA GLY A 99 -12.62 1.89 21.70
C GLY A 99 -13.51 1.71 20.46
N ASP A 100 -14.73 2.23 20.55
CA ASP A 100 -15.72 2.19 19.46
C ASP A 100 -15.31 2.96 18.21
N GLY A 101 -14.32 3.85 18.29
CA GLY A 101 -13.74 4.58 17.16
C GLY A 101 -12.93 3.69 16.21
N LEU A 102 -12.38 2.58 16.71
CA LEU A 102 -11.69 1.60 15.86
C LEU A 102 -12.70 0.65 15.21
N LYS A 103 -12.86 0.75 13.90
CA LYS A 103 -13.73 -0.15 13.14
C LYS A 103 -12.92 -1.28 12.52
N SER A 104 -13.25 -2.51 12.88
CA SER A 104 -12.67 -3.70 12.25
C SER A 104 -13.37 -4.01 10.92
N ASN A 105 -12.57 -4.19 9.87
CA ASN A 105 -13.05 -4.60 8.55
C ASN A 105 -12.41 -5.92 8.16
N THR A 106 -13.21 -6.85 7.64
CA THR A 106 -12.67 -8.11 7.10
C THR A 106 -12.12 -7.86 5.71
N ARG A 107 -10.88 -8.32 5.46
CA ARG A 107 -10.24 -8.30 4.14
C ARG A 107 -9.90 -9.73 3.72
N HIS A 108 -9.98 -10.00 2.43
CA HIS A 108 -9.65 -11.29 1.85
C HIS A 108 -8.37 -11.17 1.03
N SER A 109 -7.41 -12.06 1.28
CA SER A 109 -6.26 -12.23 0.41
C SER A 109 -6.63 -13.17 -0.73
N PHE A 110 -6.21 -12.82 -1.95
CA PHE A 110 -6.40 -13.63 -3.15
C PHE A 110 -5.06 -14.25 -3.57
N SER A 111 -5.12 -15.42 -4.22
CA SER A 111 -3.95 -16.02 -4.87
C SER A 111 -4.08 -15.88 -6.40
N SER A 112 -2.94 -15.70 -7.07
CA SER A 112 -2.83 -15.72 -8.53
C SER A 112 -2.65 -17.13 -9.10
N ASP A 113 -2.54 -18.17 -8.27
CA ASP A 113 -2.22 -19.56 -8.70
C ASP A 113 -3.24 -20.14 -9.69
N SER A 114 -4.49 -19.66 -9.65
CA SER A 114 -5.57 -20.11 -10.54
C SER A 114 -5.83 -19.17 -11.73
N LEU A 115 -5.00 -18.13 -11.95
CA LEU A 115 -5.17 -17.25 -13.10
C LEU A 115 -4.87 -18.01 -14.39
N ASN A 116 -5.78 -17.89 -15.36
CA ASN A 116 -5.69 -18.57 -16.64
C ASN A 116 -5.92 -17.55 -17.78
N ALA A 117 -4.91 -17.36 -18.61
CA ALA A 117 -4.94 -16.41 -19.72
C ALA A 117 -6.02 -16.72 -20.77
N GLU A 118 -6.25 -18.00 -21.09
CA GLU A 118 -7.32 -18.40 -22.03
C GLU A 118 -8.69 -18.01 -21.49
N ARG A 119 -8.93 -18.24 -20.19
CA ARG A 119 -10.17 -17.84 -19.53
C ARG A 119 -10.36 -16.32 -19.51
N LEU A 120 -9.31 -15.56 -19.24
CA LEU A 120 -9.35 -14.09 -19.29
C LEU A 120 -9.63 -13.59 -20.70
N ASN A 121 -9.00 -14.18 -21.72
CA ASN A 121 -9.23 -13.84 -23.12
C ASN A 121 -10.67 -14.18 -23.55
N GLN A 122 -11.23 -15.30 -23.09
CA GLN A 122 -12.65 -15.61 -23.31
C GLN A 122 -13.56 -14.54 -22.70
N LEU A 123 -13.31 -14.12 -21.45
CA LEU A 123 -14.10 -13.06 -20.80
C LEU A 123 -14.03 -11.73 -21.57
N LEU A 124 -12.87 -11.40 -22.15
CA LEU A 124 -12.71 -10.21 -22.98
C LEU A 124 -13.45 -10.34 -24.31
N ASN A 125 -13.38 -11.50 -24.98
CA ASN A 125 -14.04 -11.74 -26.26
C ASN A 125 -15.57 -11.82 -26.14
N ASP A 126 -16.07 -12.34 -25.02
CA ASP A 126 -17.52 -12.44 -24.72
C ASP A 126 -18.10 -11.12 -24.18
N CYS A 127 -17.26 -10.11 -23.97
CA CYS A 127 -17.66 -8.84 -23.38
C CYS A 127 -18.46 -7.99 -24.40
N SER A 128 -19.63 -7.50 -24.00
CA SER A 128 -20.43 -6.55 -24.79
C SER A 128 -20.03 -5.08 -24.59
N PHE A 129 -18.79 -4.82 -24.14
CA PHE A 129 -18.33 -3.47 -23.87
C PHE A 129 -17.95 -2.77 -25.18
N GLU A 130 -18.70 -1.71 -25.53
CA GLU A 130 -18.51 -0.94 -26.76
C GLU A 130 -17.45 0.18 -26.64
N GLY A 131 -16.72 0.24 -25.53
CA GLY A 131 -15.67 1.21 -25.29
C GLY A 131 -14.28 0.72 -25.69
N GLU A 132 -13.27 1.51 -25.36
CA GLU A 132 -11.86 1.16 -25.56
C GLU A 132 -11.19 0.84 -24.21
N VAL A 133 -10.38 -0.21 -24.17
CA VAL A 133 -9.47 -0.47 -23.06
C VAL A 133 -8.06 -0.18 -23.54
N MET A 134 -7.41 0.81 -22.93
CA MET A 134 -6.07 1.23 -23.31
C MET A 134 -5.11 1.16 -22.14
N ARG A 135 -3.84 0.87 -22.43
CA ARG A 135 -2.77 0.94 -21.43
C ARG A 135 -2.60 2.37 -20.95
N ILE A 136 -2.36 2.55 -19.66
CA ILE A 136 -2.04 3.84 -19.07
C ILE A 136 -0.54 4.09 -19.30
N ASP A 137 -0.23 4.90 -20.31
CA ASP A 137 1.11 5.47 -20.51
C ASP A 137 1.27 6.79 -19.72
N THR A 138 2.40 7.46 -19.88
CA THR A 138 2.68 8.75 -19.22
C THR A 138 1.63 9.81 -19.54
N ALA A 139 1.20 9.93 -20.80
CA ALA A 139 0.25 10.96 -21.21
C ALA A 139 -1.15 10.70 -20.63
N VAL A 140 -1.58 9.43 -20.64
CA VAL A 140 -2.83 9.01 -20.02
C VAL A 140 -2.77 9.18 -18.51
N ALA A 141 -1.66 8.79 -17.86
CA ALA A 141 -1.46 8.94 -16.42
C ALA A 141 -1.57 10.41 -15.98
N HIS A 142 -0.90 11.34 -16.67
CA HIS A 142 -1.03 12.79 -16.42
C HIS A 142 -2.46 13.29 -16.56
N ARG A 143 -3.16 12.87 -17.62
CA ARG A 143 -4.54 13.27 -17.86
C ARG A 143 -5.48 12.74 -16.77
N LEU A 144 -5.26 11.52 -16.30
CA LEU A 144 -6.08 10.88 -15.28
C LEU A 144 -5.81 11.44 -13.89
N SER A 145 -4.56 11.72 -13.53
CA SER A 145 -4.17 12.24 -12.21
C SER A 145 -4.39 13.75 -12.05
N SER A 146 -4.34 14.52 -13.14
CA SER A 146 -4.56 15.98 -13.10
C SER A 146 -6.03 16.37 -12.86
N LYS A 147 -6.96 15.54 -13.31
CA LYS A 147 -8.36 15.64 -12.92
C LYS A 147 -8.45 15.02 -11.54
N LYS A 148 -9.01 15.72 -10.55
CA LYS A 148 -9.26 15.18 -9.19
C LYS A 148 -10.31 14.05 -9.22
N HIS A 149 -10.04 12.99 -9.96
CA HIS A 149 -10.85 11.79 -10.07
C HIS A 149 -10.43 10.85 -8.94
N LEU A 150 -11.41 10.40 -8.16
CA LEU A 150 -11.20 9.55 -6.98
C LEU A 150 -10.67 8.13 -7.31
N TYR A 151 -10.47 7.80 -8.58
CA TYR A 151 -10.25 6.43 -9.04
C TYR A 151 -8.83 6.16 -9.53
N PHE A 152 -7.98 7.19 -9.65
CA PHE A 152 -6.58 7.03 -10.03
C PHE A 152 -5.71 7.96 -9.19
N ASP A 153 -5.04 7.38 -8.21
CA ASP A 153 -4.16 8.09 -7.30
C ASP A 153 -2.72 7.61 -7.48
N LEU A 154 -1.81 8.57 -7.60
CA LEU A 154 -0.37 8.37 -7.76
C LEU A 154 0.41 8.85 -6.54
N ALA A 155 -0.23 9.08 -5.38
CA ALA A 155 0.41 9.62 -4.18
C ALA A 155 1.64 8.82 -3.70
N ASP A 156 1.69 7.50 -3.97
CA ASP A 156 2.83 6.64 -3.61
C ASP A 156 3.83 6.43 -4.78
N PHE A 157 3.64 7.12 -5.91
CA PHE A 157 4.58 7.22 -7.03
C PHE A 157 5.22 8.61 -7.08
N ASP A 158 6.45 8.71 -7.58
CA ASP A 158 7.15 10.00 -7.66
C ASP A 158 6.53 10.92 -8.73
N SER A 159 5.96 10.32 -9.78
CA SER A 159 5.30 11.02 -10.89
C SER A 159 4.48 10.07 -11.78
N ALA A 160 3.78 10.64 -12.76
CA ALA A 160 3.13 9.85 -13.82
C ALA A 160 4.14 9.08 -14.68
N GLU A 161 5.34 9.64 -14.90
CA GLU A 161 6.46 8.98 -15.56
C GLU A 161 6.99 7.80 -14.75
N ASP A 162 7.12 7.98 -13.43
CA ASP A 162 7.51 6.90 -12.52
C ASP A 162 6.51 5.74 -12.62
N PHE A 163 5.21 6.04 -12.46
CA PHE A 163 4.15 5.05 -12.66
C PHE A 163 4.23 4.35 -14.02
N ALA A 164 4.37 5.09 -15.12
CA ALA A 164 4.43 4.50 -16.46
C ALA A 164 5.67 3.60 -16.67
N THR A 165 6.74 3.87 -15.92
CA THR A 165 8.01 3.13 -16.00
C THR A 165 7.96 1.82 -15.23
N ARG A 166 7.49 1.85 -13.98
CA ARG A 166 7.57 0.68 -13.07
C ARG A 166 6.23 0.06 -12.71
N GLY A 167 5.14 0.80 -12.87
CA GLY A 167 3.79 0.30 -12.67
C GLY A 167 3.17 -0.32 -13.93
N LEU A 168 1.92 -0.74 -13.80
CA LEU A 168 1.09 -1.22 -14.89
C LEU A 168 -0.35 -0.79 -14.65
N GLY A 169 -1.04 -0.35 -15.69
CA GLY A 169 -2.45 -0.11 -15.58
C GLY A 169 -3.15 0.00 -16.93
N PHE A 170 -4.45 -0.17 -16.89
CA PHE A 170 -5.36 -0.08 -18.02
C PHE A 170 -6.59 0.72 -17.61
N VAL A 171 -7.08 1.54 -18.53
CA VAL A 171 -8.30 2.34 -18.36
C VAL A 171 -9.29 1.97 -19.45
N ALA A 172 -10.54 1.76 -19.03
CA ALA A 172 -11.68 1.58 -19.91
C ALA A 172 -12.35 2.94 -20.15
N MET A 173 -12.59 3.27 -21.42
CA MET A 173 -13.06 4.56 -21.89
C MET A 173 -14.32 4.40 -22.73
N VAL A 174 -15.30 5.29 -22.55
CA VAL A 174 -16.42 5.47 -23.49
C VAL A 174 -16.32 6.90 -24.01
N GLY A 175 -15.84 7.04 -25.25
CA GLY A 175 -15.36 8.33 -25.76
C GLY A 175 -14.21 8.86 -24.91
N GLU A 176 -14.29 10.12 -24.45
CA GLU A 176 -13.26 10.72 -23.58
C GLU A 176 -13.47 10.47 -22.08
N LYS A 177 -14.50 9.70 -21.70
CA LYS A 177 -14.85 9.49 -20.30
C LYS A 177 -14.27 8.16 -19.79
N PRO A 178 -13.44 8.17 -18.73
CA PRO A 178 -13.05 6.94 -18.05
C PRO A 178 -14.26 6.35 -17.33
N VAL A 179 -14.50 5.06 -17.54
CA VAL A 179 -15.59 4.29 -16.93
C VAL A 179 -15.10 3.15 -16.04
N GLY A 180 -13.82 2.80 -16.13
CA GLY A 180 -13.18 1.80 -15.28
C GLY A 180 -11.67 1.91 -15.36
N ILE A 181 -10.99 1.49 -14.30
CA ILE A 181 -9.53 1.52 -14.23
C ILE A 181 -9.04 0.37 -13.36
N ALA A 182 -7.94 -0.25 -13.77
CA ALA A 182 -7.21 -1.23 -12.99
C ALA A 182 -5.73 -0.92 -13.11
N TYR A 183 -5.05 -0.73 -11.99
CA TYR A 183 -3.64 -0.36 -11.97
C TYR A 183 -2.93 -0.89 -10.73
N SER A 184 -1.62 -1.03 -10.83
CA SER A 184 -0.72 -1.36 -9.73
C SER A 184 -0.67 -0.21 -8.74
N SER A 185 -1.23 -0.41 -7.55
CA SER A 185 -1.11 0.53 -6.43
C SER A 185 0.14 0.28 -5.57
N LEU A 186 0.82 -0.85 -5.81
CA LEU A 186 2.04 -1.27 -5.14
C LEU A 186 3.04 -1.75 -6.19
N VAL A 187 4.33 -1.59 -5.95
CA VAL A 187 5.40 -2.07 -6.83
C VAL A 187 6.58 -2.48 -5.94
N CYS A 188 7.00 -3.73 -6.06
CA CYS A 188 8.20 -4.25 -5.41
C CYS A 188 8.80 -5.41 -6.21
N SER A 189 9.91 -5.98 -5.74
CA SER A 189 10.56 -7.11 -6.38
C SER A 189 9.71 -8.38 -6.46
N GLN A 190 8.64 -8.46 -5.65
CA GLN A 190 7.72 -9.60 -5.62
C GLN A 190 6.53 -9.45 -6.58
N GLY A 191 6.31 -8.24 -7.11
CA GLY A 191 5.19 -7.98 -8.01
C GLY A 191 4.69 -6.53 -7.97
N ILE A 192 3.51 -6.37 -8.56
CA ILE A 192 2.76 -5.12 -8.71
C ILE A 192 1.30 -5.31 -8.31
#